data_AF-A0A1E8EVF4-F1
#
_entry.id   AF-A0A1E8EVF4-F1
#
_cell.length_a   1.000
_cell.length_b   1.000
_cell.length_c   1.000
_cell.angle_alpha   90.00
_cell.angle_beta   90.00
_cell.angle_gamma   90.00
#
_symmetry.space_group_name_H-M   'P 1'
#
loop_
_entity.id
_entity.type
_entity.pdbx_description
1 polymer ?
#
loop_
_entity_poly.entity_id
_entity_poly.type
_entity_poly.pdbx_seq_one_letter_code
_entity_poly.pdbx_strand_id
1 'polypeptide(L)'
;MISAIRLRKIRLKEQKKLNDSNLCLYKNITTYIQNSTLTMDEKEEILQQIIDMMLQADIEGKSVDLFIGKDYEEFCKSIIKEYNNSKSTTYKIINYIQKYLMWMISIAILMSIFNVFNGDLANLSITLNQFIFANELAIFMIFVLKIKNQENIDVIPIQVPFYKQINFKKYTNQKSSEVSFFIFIFITIIINFFMKKFLGTNIMNYNINFNNNIYYILSKFHIL
;
A
#
# COMPACT_ATOMS: atom_id res chain seq x y z
N MET A 1 -8.08 8.76 4.48
CA MET A 1 -6.75 9.36 4.73
C MET A 1 -6.74 10.45 5.81
N ILE A 2 -7.64 11.46 5.77
CA ILE A 2 -7.74 12.49 6.84
C ILE A 2 -8.08 11.85 8.20
N SER A 3 -8.94 10.83 8.21
CA SER A 3 -9.27 10.01 9.38
C SER A 3 -8.06 9.26 9.92
N ALA A 4 -7.29 8.54 9.09
CA ALA A 4 -6.05 7.86 9.50
C ALA A 4 -5.05 8.79 10.18
N ILE A 5 -4.82 9.99 9.61
CA ILE A 5 -3.86 10.95 10.18
C ILE A 5 -4.33 11.43 11.56
N ARG A 6 -5.64 11.65 11.73
CA ARG A 6 -6.23 12.02 13.02
C ARG A 6 -6.09 10.88 14.04
N LEU A 7 -6.45 9.66 13.66
CA LEU A 7 -6.34 8.47 14.50
C LEU A 7 -4.90 8.23 14.94
N ARG A 8 -3.95 8.30 14.00
CA ARG A 8 -2.53 8.17 14.30
C ARG A 8 -2.04 9.16 15.36
N LYS A 9 -2.51 10.42 15.31
CA LYS A 9 -2.15 11.43 16.33
C LYS A 9 -2.69 11.08 17.71
N ILE A 10 -3.91 10.55 17.79
CA ILE A 10 -4.55 10.13 19.04
C ILE A 10 -3.81 8.91 19.61
N ARG A 11 -3.63 7.88 18.77
CA ARG A 11 -2.90 6.65 19.07
C ARG A 11 -1.49 6.88 19.62
N LEU A 12 -0.74 7.82 19.03
CA LEU A 12 0.61 8.15 19.51
C LEU A 12 0.62 8.79 20.91
N LYS A 13 -0.47 9.45 21.32
CA LYS A 13 -0.61 9.97 22.69
C LYS A 13 -1.00 8.87 23.66
N GLU A 14 -1.89 7.97 23.27
CA GLU A 14 -2.35 6.84 24.07
C GLU A 14 -1.27 5.78 24.26
N GLN A 15 -0.41 5.57 23.25
CA GLN A 15 0.70 4.64 23.32
C GLN A 15 1.65 4.96 24.48
N LYS A 16 1.77 6.23 24.86
CA LYS A 16 2.59 6.66 25.99
C LYS A 16 1.99 6.31 27.36
N LYS A 17 0.73 5.90 27.41
CA LYS A 17 0.02 5.54 28.65
C LYS A 17 0.14 4.04 28.98
N LEU A 18 0.59 3.22 28.03
CA LEU A 18 0.79 1.79 28.26
C LEU A 18 2.00 1.54 29.17
N ASN A 19 1.92 0.51 30.01
CA ASN A 19 3.08 0.00 30.72
C ASN A 19 4.09 -0.67 29.75
N ASP A 20 5.32 -0.93 30.20
CA ASP A 20 6.39 -1.43 29.32
C ASP A 20 6.08 -2.78 28.66
N SER A 21 5.42 -3.68 29.38
CA SER A 21 5.03 -5.01 28.87
C SER A 21 4.01 -4.88 27.74
N ASN A 22 2.95 -4.12 27.98
CA ASN A 22 1.88 -3.87 27.02
C ASN A 22 2.38 -3.03 25.84
N LEU A 23 3.29 -2.08 26.07
CA LEU A 23 3.92 -1.30 25.02
C LEU A 23 4.73 -2.19 24.07
N CYS A 24 5.45 -3.19 24.60
CA CYS A 24 6.20 -4.15 23.78
C CYS A 24 5.25 -4.99 22.91
N LEU A 25 4.21 -5.57 23.52
CA LEU A 25 3.19 -6.33 22.82
C LEU A 25 2.51 -5.49 21.72
N TYR A 26 2.13 -4.26 22.05
CA TYR A 26 1.49 -3.33 21.12
C TYR A 26 2.40 -2.96 19.93
N LYS A 27 3.72 -2.83 20.15
CA LYS A 27 4.67 -2.60 19.04
C LYS A 27 4.72 -3.79 18.09
N ASN A 28 4.75 -5.02 18.61
CA ASN A 28 4.76 -6.23 17.78
C ASN A 28 3.47 -6.33 16.94
N ILE A 29 2.32 -6.07 17.56
CA ILE A 29 1.02 -5.98 16.85
C ILE A 29 1.05 -4.87 15.80
N THR A 30 1.58 -3.70 16.15
CA THR A 30 1.71 -2.57 15.21
C THR A 30 2.49 -2.96 13.97
N THR A 31 3.65 -3.62 14.13
CA THR A 31 4.44 -4.12 13.01
C THR A 31 3.67 -5.15 12.19
N TYR A 32 2.94 -6.06 12.85
CA TYR A 32 2.13 -7.08 12.17
C TYR A 32 1.05 -6.46 11.29
N ILE A 33 0.22 -5.57 11.86
CA ILE A 33 -0.86 -4.90 11.15
C ILE A 33 -0.31 -3.98 10.06
N GLN A 34 0.81 -3.28 10.29
CA GLN A 34 1.44 -2.42 9.28
C GLN A 34 1.90 -3.20 8.04
N ASN A 35 2.32 -4.45 8.21
CA ASN A 35 2.73 -5.33 7.13
C ASN A 35 1.55 -6.05 6.45
N SER A 36 0.32 -5.87 6.93
CA SER A 36 -0.87 -6.48 6.35
C SER A 36 -1.35 -5.82 5.04
N THR A 37 -2.25 -6.51 4.34
CA THR A 37 -2.87 -6.06 3.08
C THR A 37 -3.93 -4.97 3.25
N LEU A 38 -4.20 -4.56 4.50
CA LEU A 38 -5.23 -3.59 4.84
C LEU A 38 -4.85 -2.17 4.35
N THR A 39 -5.87 -1.33 4.15
CA THR A 39 -5.66 0.08 3.78
C THR A 39 -5.10 0.87 4.95
N MET A 40 -4.54 2.06 4.70
CA MET A 40 -3.96 2.89 5.78
C MET A 40 -5.01 3.30 6.82
N ASP A 41 -6.24 3.60 6.37
CA ASP A 41 -7.35 3.91 7.27
C ASP A 41 -7.74 2.70 8.13
N GLU A 42 -7.86 1.51 7.52
CA GLU A 42 -8.15 0.25 8.24
C GLU A 42 -7.06 -0.09 9.27
N LYS A 43 -5.78 0.06 8.88
CA LYS A 43 -4.65 -0.19 9.78
C LYS A 43 -4.70 0.71 11.01
N GLU A 44 -4.93 2.01 10.82
CA GLU A 44 -5.00 2.94 11.95
C GLU A 44 -6.27 2.75 12.78
N GLU A 45 -7.40 2.36 12.17
CA GLU A 45 -8.62 2.01 12.89
C GLU A 45 -8.43 0.79 13.79
N ILE A 46 -7.88 -0.30 13.26
CA ILE A 46 -7.59 -1.52 14.04
C ILE A 46 -6.60 -1.22 15.17
N LEU A 47 -5.52 -0.50 14.85
CA LEU A 47 -4.51 -0.18 15.85
C LEU A 47 -5.02 0.78 16.93
N GLN A 48 -6.02 1.60 16.61
CA GLN A 48 -6.75 2.41 17.59
C GLN A 48 -7.62 1.53 18.49
N GLN A 49 -8.42 0.64 17.93
CA GLN A 49 -9.27 -0.28 18.71
C GLN A 49 -8.44 -1.17 19.65
N ILE A 50 -7.30 -1.68 19.18
CA ILE A 50 -6.40 -2.50 20.00
C ILE A 50 -5.80 -1.69 21.15
N ILE A 51 -5.37 -0.44 20.92
CA ILE A 51 -4.79 0.35 22.01
C ILE A 51 -5.83 0.74 23.06
N ASP A 52 -7.06 1.06 22.63
CA ASP A 52 -8.16 1.37 23.53
C ASP A 52 -8.50 0.17 24.42
N MET A 53 -8.55 -1.02 23.82
CA MET A 53 -8.75 -2.29 24.54
C MET A 53 -7.64 -2.56 25.56
N MET A 54 -6.37 -2.36 25.18
CA MET A 54 -5.22 -2.57 26.09
C MET A 54 -5.24 -1.59 27.25
N LEU A 55 -5.56 -0.31 27.00
CA LEU A 55 -5.69 0.69 28.05
C LEU A 55 -6.86 0.39 28.98
N GLN A 56 -7.99 -0.09 28.45
CA GLN A 56 -9.13 -0.48 29.27
C GLN A 56 -8.78 -1.68 30.17
N ALA A 57 -8.03 -2.66 29.66
CA ALA A 57 -7.55 -3.78 30.46
C ALA A 57 -6.64 -3.31 31.61
N ASP A 58 -5.73 -2.36 31.34
CA ASP A 58 -4.87 -1.75 32.37
C ASP A 58 -5.67 -0.99 33.43
N ILE A 59 -6.71 -0.23 33.04
CA ILE A 59 -7.61 0.48 33.96
C ILE A 59 -8.37 -0.49 34.86
N GLU A 60 -8.79 -1.63 34.31
CA GLU A 60 -9.53 -2.67 35.04
C GLU A 60 -8.62 -3.61 35.85
N GLY A 61 -7.30 -3.44 35.79
CA GLY A 61 -6.32 -4.33 36.43
C GLY A 61 -6.33 -5.75 35.87
N LYS A 62 -6.78 -5.93 34.62
CA LYS A 62 -6.87 -7.21 33.91
C LYS A 62 -5.66 -7.41 33.01
N SER A 63 -5.24 -8.67 32.84
CA SER A 63 -4.22 -8.99 31.84
C SER A 63 -4.76 -8.79 30.43
N VAL A 64 -3.98 -8.15 29.57
CA VAL A 64 -4.27 -8.01 28.13
C VAL A 64 -4.40 -9.37 27.43
N ASP A 65 -3.74 -10.40 27.97
CA ASP A 65 -3.82 -11.78 27.47
C ASP A 65 -5.25 -12.34 27.48
N LEU A 66 -6.15 -11.79 28.30
CA LEU A 66 -7.57 -12.16 28.32
C LEU A 66 -8.30 -11.77 27.02
N PHE A 67 -7.80 -10.74 26.34
CA PHE A 67 -8.42 -10.21 25.13
C PHE A 67 -7.65 -10.59 23.86
N ILE A 68 -6.32 -10.52 23.92
CA ILE A 68 -5.44 -10.84 22.78
C ILE A 68 -5.15 -12.33 22.70
N GLY A 69 -5.25 -13.05 23.82
CA GLY A 69 -4.80 -14.44 23.92
C GLY A 69 -3.28 -14.55 24.07
N LYS A 70 -2.79 -15.78 24.20
CA LYS A 70 -1.34 -16.06 24.35
C LYS A 70 -0.55 -15.91 23.05
N ASP A 71 -1.23 -15.91 21.91
CA ASP A 71 -0.65 -15.79 20.58
C ASP A 71 -1.22 -14.54 19.88
N TYR A 72 -0.43 -13.47 19.89
CA TYR A 72 -0.84 -12.20 19.27
C TYR A 72 -0.90 -12.31 17.74
N GLU A 73 -0.19 -13.26 17.11
CA GLU A 73 -0.23 -13.41 15.65
C GLU A 73 -1.55 -14.03 15.22
N GLU A 74 -2.05 -15.03 15.96
CA GLU A 74 -3.36 -15.62 15.71
C GLU A 74 -4.48 -14.57 15.84
N PHE A 75 -4.38 -13.72 16.87
CA PHE A 75 -5.26 -12.56 17.04
C PHE A 75 -5.17 -11.58 15.86
N CYS A 76 -3.97 -11.22 15.42
CA CYS A 76 -3.83 -10.32 14.26
C CYS A 76 -4.38 -10.94 12.98
N LYS A 77 -4.16 -12.25 12.76
CA LYS A 77 -4.68 -12.99 11.60
C LYS A 77 -6.21 -13.01 11.60
N SER A 78 -6.84 -13.23 12.75
CA SER A 78 -8.31 -13.27 12.85
C SER A 78 -8.91 -11.91 12.52
N ILE A 79 -8.37 -10.81 13.06
CA ILE A 79 -8.81 -9.44 12.76
C ILE A 79 -8.65 -9.14 11.26
N ILE A 80 -7.47 -9.41 10.68
CA ILE A 80 -7.23 -9.16 9.25
C ILE A 80 -8.20 -9.97 8.38
N LYS A 81 -8.47 -11.22 8.76
CA LYS A 81 -9.42 -12.09 8.03
C LYS A 81 -10.84 -11.54 8.10
N GLU A 82 -11.28 -11.08 9.27
CA GLU A 82 -12.61 -10.48 9.44
C GLU A 82 -12.77 -9.22 8.58
N TYR A 83 -11.79 -8.31 8.63
CA TYR A 83 -11.78 -7.09 7.81
C TYR A 83 -11.72 -7.38 6.30
N ASN A 84 -11.05 -8.46 5.87
CA ASN A 84 -10.99 -8.82 4.47
C ASN A 84 -12.26 -9.53 3.97
N ASN A 85 -12.93 -10.29 4.84
CA ASN A 85 -14.17 -11.00 4.53
C ASN A 85 -15.39 -10.07 4.50
N SER A 86 -15.40 -9.02 5.33
CA SER A 86 -16.48 -8.02 5.37
C SER A 86 -16.53 -7.12 4.13
N LYS A 87 -15.49 -7.14 3.27
CA LYS A 87 -15.41 -6.30 2.08
C LYS A 87 -16.30 -6.79 0.96
N SER A 88 -17.22 -5.92 0.54
CA SER A 88 -17.99 -6.12 -0.69
C SER A 88 -17.06 -6.19 -1.92
N THR A 89 -17.51 -6.89 -2.95
CA THR A 89 -16.85 -6.93 -4.27
C THR A 89 -16.71 -5.52 -4.87
N THR A 90 -17.69 -4.65 -4.65
CA THR A 90 -17.65 -3.25 -5.09
C THR A 90 -16.51 -2.47 -4.44
N TYR A 91 -16.29 -2.64 -3.14
CA TYR A 91 -15.18 -1.99 -2.44
C TYR A 91 -13.81 -2.43 -3.00
N LYS A 92 -13.66 -3.73 -3.30
CA LYS A 92 -12.44 -4.28 -3.89
C LYS A 92 -12.14 -3.67 -5.27
N ILE A 93 -13.16 -3.49 -6.10
CA ILE A 93 -13.05 -2.86 -7.43
C ILE A 93 -12.67 -1.38 -7.30
N ILE A 94 -13.36 -0.63 -6.44
CA ILE A 94 -13.08 0.81 -6.23
C ILE A 94 -11.64 1.00 -5.74
N ASN A 95 -11.20 0.21 -4.77
CA ASN A 95 -9.83 0.25 -4.26
C ASN A 95 -8.79 -0.07 -5.35
N TYR A 96 -9.08 -1.02 -6.25
CA TYR A 96 -8.22 -1.33 -7.38
C TYR A 96 -8.11 -0.12 -8.34
N ILE A 97 -9.23 0.48 -8.72
CA ILE A 97 -9.28 1.67 -9.59
C ILE A 97 -8.53 2.84 -8.94
N GLN A 98 -8.71 3.06 -7.64
CA GLN A 98 -8.02 4.13 -6.92
C GLN A 98 -6.50 3.94 -6.93
N LYS A 99 -6.02 2.74 -6.61
CA LYS A 99 -4.58 2.42 -6.65
C LYS A 99 -4.00 2.57 -8.06
N TYR A 100 -4.76 2.17 -9.07
CA TYR A 100 -4.38 2.34 -10.47
C TYR A 100 -4.20 3.81 -10.83
N LEU A 101 -5.20 4.64 -10.56
CA LEU A 101 -5.14 6.08 -10.84
C LEU A 101 -4.00 6.76 -10.09
N MET A 102 -3.73 6.37 -8.85
CA MET A 102 -2.62 6.91 -8.07
C MET A 102 -1.27 6.61 -8.74
N TRP A 103 -0.99 5.34 -9.08
CA TRP A 103 0.25 4.97 -9.79
C TRP A 103 0.36 5.66 -11.14
N MET A 104 -0.74 5.71 -11.90
CA MET A 104 -0.81 6.38 -13.17
C MET A 104 -0.38 7.83 -13.11
N ILE A 105 -0.99 8.59 -12.20
CA ILE A 105 -0.71 10.01 -12.07
C ILE A 105 0.70 10.23 -11.54
N SER A 106 1.17 9.43 -10.58
CA SER A 106 2.55 9.52 -10.07
C SER A 106 3.60 9.31 -11.17
N ILE A 107 3.41 8.30 -12.02
CA ILE A 107 4.33 8.01 -13.14
C ILE A 107 4.26 9.13 -14.20
N ALA A 108 3.04 9.59 -14.53
CA ALA A 108 2.84 10.67 -15.50
C ALA A 108 3.47 12.00 -15.05
N ILE A 109 3.34 12.36 -13.77
CA ILE A 109 3.99 13.55 -13.18
C ILE A 109 5.51 13.39 -13.25
N LEU A 110 6.05 12.23 -12.88
CA LEU A 110 7.48 11.96 -12.93
C LEU A 110 8.03 12.12 -14.36
N MET A 111 7.36 11.54 -15.36
CA MET A 111 7.71 11.70 -16.77
C MET A 111 7.65 13.16 -17.23
N SER A 112 6.59 13.89 -16.84
CA SER A 112 6.43 15.30 -17.15
C SER A 112 7.59 16.15 -16.59
N ILE A 113 8.02 15.87 -15.36
CA ILE A 113 9.19 16.52 -14.74
C ILE A 113 10.46 16.20 -15.53
N PHE A 114 10.69 14.94 -15.90
CA PHE A 114 11.85 14.55 -16.71
C PHE A 114 11.89 15.23 -18.08
N ASN A 115 10.74 15.42 -18.74
CA ASN A 115 10.66 16.13 -20.01
C ASN A 115 11.11 17.60 -19.87
N VAL A 116 10.68 18.28 -18.80
CA VAL A 116 11.11 19.66 -18.51
C VAL A 116 12.63 19.75 -18.34
N PHE A 117 13.26 18.77 -17.68
CA PHE A 117 14.72 18.72 -17.54
C PHE A 117 15.46 18.44 -18.86
N ASN A 118 14.83 17.73 -19.79
CA ASN A 118 15.43 17.35 -21.08
C ASN A 118 15.31 18.43 -22.17
N GLY A 119 14.81 19.63 -21.82
CA GLY A 119 14.75 20.77 -22.73
C GLY A 119 13.44 20.91 -23.52
N ASP A 120 12.44 20.07 -23.25
CA ASP A 120 11.07 20.30 -23.76
C ASP A 120 10.44 21.47 -22.98
N LEU A 121 10.61 22.67 -23.55
CA LEU A 121 9.94 23.95 -23.28
C LEU A 121 8.94 23.94 -22.11
N ALA A 122 9.34 24.49 -20.95
CA ALA A 122 8.58 25.17 -19.86
C ALA A 122 7.15 24.71 -19.46
N ASN A 123 6.63 23.65 -20.05
CA ASN A 123 5.26 23.20 -19.98
C ASN A 123 5.29 21.76 -19.49
N LEU A 124 4.64 21.53 -18.36
CA LEU A 124 4.45 20.19 -17.83
C LEU A 124 3.59 19.41 -18.81
N SER A 125 4.22 18.59 -19.64
CA SER A 125 3.56 17.82 -20.68
C SER A 125 4.17 16.44 -20.83
N ILE A 126 3.36 15.49 -21.29
CA ILE A 126 3.82 14.16 -21.72
C ILE A 126 3.33 13.87 -23.12
N THR A 127 4.10 13.11 -23.87
CA THR A 127 3.64 12.56 -25.16
C THR A 127 2.58 11.48 -24.94
N LEU A 128 1.75 11.24 -25.97
CA LEU A 128 0.80 10.12 -25.96
C LEU A 128 1.51 8.77 -25.72
N ASN A 129 2.69 8.57 -26.31
CA ASN A 129 3.56 7.42 -26.04
C ASN A 129 3.88 7.25 -24.55
N GLN A 130 4.32 8.33 -23.89
CA GLN A 130 4.63 8.32 -22.46
C GLN A 130 3.39 8.07 -21.61
N PHE A 131 2.23 8.60 -22.01
CA PHE A 131 0.97 8.33 -21.34
C PHE A 131 0.60 6.84 -21.42
N ILE A 132 0.64 6.23 -22.62
CA ILE A 132 0.36 4.80 -22.80
C ILE A 132 1.33 3.96 -21.97
N PHE A 133 2.62 4.30 -22.00
CA PHE A 133 3.64 3.62 -21.20
C PHE A 133 3.39 3.74 -19.69
N ALA A 134 2.91 4.90 -19.21
CA ALA A 134 2.50 5.05 -17.82
C ALA A 134 1.33 4.11 -17.46
N ASN A 135 0.35 3.93 -18.36
CA ASN A 135 -0.78 2.97 -18.21
C ASN A 135 -0.28 1.55 -18.03
N GLU A 136 0.64 1.13 -18.88
CA GLU A 136 1.24 -0.19 -18.78
C GLU A 136 1.98 -0.38 -17.45
N LEU A 137 2.85 0.57 -17.08
CA LEU A 137 3.62 0.51 -15.84
C LEU A 137 2.73 0.52 -14.59
N ALA A 138 1.65 1.30 -14.57
CA ALA A 138 0.75 1.35 -13.41
C ALA A 138 0.04 0.01 -13.17
N ILE A 139 -0.42 -0.66 -14.24
CA ILE A 139 -1.01 -2.00 -14.16
C ILE A 139 0.01 -2.99 -13.61
N PHE A 140 1.24 -2.93 -14.12
CA PHE A 140 2.33 -3.78 -13.67
C PHE A 140 2.67 -3.59 -12.19
N MET A 141 2.76 -2.33 -11.73
CA MET A 141 3.04 -2.02 -10.34
C MET A 141 1.96 -2.60 -9.40
N ILE A 142 0.69 -2.53 -9.78
CA ILE A 142 -0.39 -3.15 -8.99
C ILE A 142 -0.25 -4.67 -8.96
N PHE A 143 0.09 -5.29 -10.09
CA PHE A 143 0.30 -6.74 -10.17
C PHE A 143 1.47 -7.19 -9.26
N VAL A 144 2.61 -6.49 -9.30
CA VAL A 144 3.76 -6.75 -8.42
C VAL A 144 3.39 -6.59 -6.94
N LEU A 145 2.65 -5.53 -6.61
CA LEU A 145 2.18 -5.30 -5.23
C LEU A 145 1.25 -6.41 -4.77
N LYS A 146 0.40 -6.96 -5.65
CA LYS A 146 -0.49 -8.06 -5.31
C LYS A 146 0.27 -9.35 -4.99
N ILE A 147 1.34 -9.65 -5.73
CA ILE A 147 2.20 -10.81 -5.46
C ILE A 147 2.86 -10.68 -4.08
N LYS A 148 3.45 -9.52 -3.77
CA LYS A 148 4.10 -9.28 -2.47
C LYS A 148 3.13 -9.39 -1.29
N ASN A 149 1.87 -9.01 -1.49
CA ASN A 149 0.83 -9.05 -0.46
C ASN A 149 0.24 -10.45 -0.21
N GLN A 150 0.55 -11.44 -1.07
CA GLN A 150 0.09 -12.83 -0.95
C GLN A 150 1.10 -13.75 -0.25
N GLU A 151 2.33 -13.28 -0.04
CA GLU A 151 3.32 -14.01 0.75
C GLU A 151 2.95 -13.87 2.23
N ASN A 152 2.76 -15.01 2.90
CA ASN A 152 2.52 -15.09 4.34
C ASN A 152 3.47 -14.12 5.05
N ILE A 153 2.88 -13.20 5.81
CA ILE A 153 3.62 -12.14 6.49
C ILE A 153 4.41 -12.81 7.61
N ASP A 154 5.62 -13.23 7.30
CA ASP A 154 6.61 -13.64 8.30
C ASP A 154 7.13 -12.35 8.94
N VAL A 155 6.43 -11.89 9.98
CA VAL A 155 6.86 -10.76 10.78
C VAL A 155 8.02 -11.23 11.65
N ILE A 156 9.19 -10.66 11.45
CA ILE A 156 10.29 -10.77 12.41
C ILE A 156 9.94 -9.85 13.59
N PRO A 157 9.63 -10.36 14.79
CA PRO A 157 9.33 -9.50 15.94
C PRO A 157 10.57 -8.68 16.30
N ILE A 158 10.40 -7.36 16.42
CA ILE A 158 11.50 -6.42 16.61
C ILE A 158 12.03 -6.46 18.05
N GLN A 159 11.26 -6.98 19.02
CA GLN A 159 11.73 -7.14 20.41
C GLN A 159 11.16 -8.42 21.04
N VAL A 160 11.93 -9.50 20.99
CA VAL A 160 11.73 -10.67 21.85
C VAL A 160 12.73 -10.54 23.01
N PRO A 161 12.31 -10.55 24.28
CA PRO A 161 13.27 -10.77 25.36
C PRO A 161 13.92 -12.15 25.16
N PHE A 162 15.22 -12.21 25.40
CA PHE A 162 16.19 -13.26 24.99
C PHE A 162 15.85 -14.71 25.40
N TYR A 163 14.76 -14.95 26.14
CA TYR A 163 14.43 -16.25 26.75
C TYR A 163 13.33 -17.05 26.01
N LYS A 164 12.77 -16.57 24.89
CA LYS A 164 11.84 -17.35 24.06
C LYS A 164 12.36 -17.49 22.63
N GLN A 165 13.22 -18.49 22.42
CA GLN A 165 13.53 -19.02 21.09
C GLN A 165 12.29 -19.71 20.55
N ILE A 166 11.49 -18.99 19.77
CA ILE A 166 10.46 -19.59 18.92
C ILE A 166 11.15 -19.90 17.59
N ASN A 167 11.11 -21.17 17.19
CA ASN A 167 11.67 -21.64 15.91
C ASN A 167 10.94 -20.99 14.74
N PHE A 168 11.55 -19.97 14.13
CA PHE A 168 11.03 -19.34 12.92
C PHE A 168 11.29 -20.26 11.71
N LYS A 169 10.22 -20.83 11.16
CA LYS A 169 10.28 -21.54 9.87
C LYS A 169 10.28 -20.50 8.75
N LYS A 170 11.45 -20.28 8.16
CA LYS A 170 11.63 -19.52 6.91
C LYS A 170 11.05 -20.33 5.75
N TYR A 171 9.86 -19.97 5.25
CA TYR A 171 9.32 -20.54 4.01
C TYR A 171 9.55 -19.57 2.86
N THR A 172 10.69 -19.68 2.20
CA THR A 172 10.99 -18.93 0.97
C THR A 172 10.51 -19.73 -0.24
N ASN A 173 9.34 -19.40 -0.78
CA ASN A 173 8.86 -19.96 -2.04
C ASN A 173 8.90 -18.88 -3.14
N GLN A 174 10.13 -18.49 -3.52
CA GLN A 174 10.42 -17.29 -4.30
C GLN A 174 10.59 -17.58 -5.82
N LYS A 175 9.78 -18.48 -6.40
CA LYS A 175 10.03 -19.00 -7.77
C LYS A 175 9.02 -18.60 -8.84
N SER A 176 8.00 -17.78 -8.54
CA SER A 176 6.92 -17.46 -9.48
C SER A 176 6.89 -16.02 -10.01
N SER A 177 7.74 -15.10 -9.52
CA SER A 177 7.66 -13.67 -9.88
C SER A 177 8.37 -13.32 -11.19
N GLU A 178 9.46 -14.02 -11.54
CA GLU A 178 10.29 -13.69 -12.71
C GLU A 178 9.57 -13.96 -14.04
N VAL A 179 8.83 -15.07 -14.15
CA VAL A 179 8.09 -15.44 -15.37
C VAL A 179 7.00 -14.41 -15.70
N SER A 180 6.33 -13.87 -14.67
CA SER A 180 5.31 -12.84 -14.87
C SER A 180 5.88 -11.51 -15.37
N PHE A 181 7.14 -11.19 -15.03
CA PHE A 181 7.81 -9.99 -15.52
C PHE A 181 8.07 -10.03 -17.02
N PHE A 182 8.58 -11.16 -17.51
CA PHE A 182 8.86 -11.36 -18.93
C PHE A 182 7.59 -11.34 -19.79
N ILE A 183 6.51 -11.97 -19.29
CA ILE A 183 5.20 -11.92 -19.97
C ILE A 183 4.69 -10.48 -20.06
N PHE A 184 4.83 -9.70 -18.99
CA PHE A 184 4.42 -8.30 -19.00
C PHE A 184 5.19 -7.48 -20.04
N ILE A 185 6.52 -7.59 -20.09
CA ILE A 185 7.36 -6.91 -21.10
C ILE A 185 6.95 -7.32 -22.52
N PHE A 186 6.64 -8.59 -22.76
CA PHE A 186 6.23 -9.04 -24.08
C PHE A 186 4.89 -8.43 -24.51
N ILE A 187 3.92 -8.36 -23.58
CA ILE A 187 2.62 -7.73 -23.82
C ILE A 187 2.77 -6.24 -24.12
N THR A 188 3.60 -5.50 -23.39
CA THR A 188 3.82 -4.06 -23.64
C THR A 188 4.44 -3.79 -25.00
N ILE A 189 5.42 -4.60 -25.42
CA ILE A 189 6.01 -4.50 -26.77
C ILE A 189 4.94 -4.71 -27.85
N ILE A 190 4.08 -5.72 -27.68
CA ILE A 190 2.99 -6.02 -28.61
C ILE A 190 2.00 -4.84 -28.68
N ILE A 191 1.53 -4.35 -27.53
CA ILE A 191 0.57 -3.23 -27.47
C ILE A 191 1.16 -2.00 -28.16
N ASN A 192 2.40 -1.64 -27.83
CA ASN A 192 3.06 -0.48 -28.43
C ASN A 192 3.23 -0.63 -29.95
N PHE A 193 3.56 -1.83 -30.44
CA PHE A 193 3.64 -2.13 -31.87
C PHE A 193 2.28 -1.91 -32.57
N PHE A 194 1.20 -2.47 -32.02
CA PHE A 194 -0.15 -2.29 -32.58
C PHE A 194 -0.60 -0.83 -32.55
N MET A 195 -0.34 -0.12 -31.45
CA MET A 195 -0.72 1.29 -31.30
C MET A 195 0.01 2.19 -32.31
N LYS A 196 1.32 1.99 -32.49
CA LYS A 196 2.10 2.72 -33.52
C LYS A 196 1.59 2.43 -34.93
N LYS A 197 1.22 1.19 -35.22
CA LYS A 197 0.68 0.79 -36.52
C LYS A 197 -0.71 1.39 -36.79
N PHE A 198 -1.57 1.47 -35.77
CA PHE A 198 -2.95 1.90 -35.93
C PHE A 198 -3.11 3.43 -35.88
N LEU A 199 -2.46 4.11 -34.94
CA LEU A 199 -2.57 5.56 -34.76
C LEU A 199 -1.57 6.34 -35.62
N GLY A 200 -0.52 5.69 -36.11
CA GLY A 200 0.57 6.34 -36.84
C GLY A 200 1.53 7.10 -35.91
N THR A 201 2.77 7.23 -36.34
CA THR A 201 3.88 7.76 -35.53
C THR A 201 3.68 9.21 -35.10
N ASN A 202 2.97 10.00 -35.90
CA ASN A 202 2.75 11.43 -35.64
C ASN A 202 1.82 11.66 -34.46
N ILE A 203 0.76 10.85 -34.32
CA ILE A 203 -0.20 10.94 -33.21
C ILE A 203 0.45 10.50 -31.90
N MET A 204 1.35 9.52 -31.96
CA MET A 204 2.05 8.99 -30.79
C MET A 204 3.00 10.02 -30.13
N ASN A 205 3.45 11.03 -30.89
CA ASN A 205 4.28 12.13 -30.40
C ASN A 205 3.47 13.38 -30.04
N TYR A 206 2.13 13.29 -30.02
CA TYR A 206 1.29 14.42 -29.60
C TYR A 206 1.49 14.73 -28.12
N ASN A 207 1.71 16.01 -27.80
CA ASN A 207 1.95 16.47 -26.44
C ASN A 207 0.64 16.78 -25.71
N ILE A 208 0.43 16.07 -24.60
CA ILE A 208 -0.64 16.32 -23.64
C ILE A 208 -0.12 17.32 -22.60
N ASN A 209 -0.65 18.53 -22.61
CA ASN A 209 -0.21 19.61 -21.72
C ASN A 209 -1.03 19.62 -20.41
N PHE A 210 -0.35 19.68 -19.26
CA PHE A 210 -0.95 19.72 -17.92
C PHE A 210 -0.96 21.12 -17.29
N ASN A 211 -0.34 22.13 -17.90
CA ASN A 211 -0.15 23.47 -17.29
C ASN A 211 -1.41 24.07 -16.66
N ASN A 212 -2.58 23.91 -17.28
CA ASN A 212 -3.83 24.49 -16.76
C ASN A 212 -4.54 23.63 -15.70
N ASN A 213 -4.11 22.37 -15.50
CA ASN A 213 -4.83 21.39 -14.68
C ASN A 213 -4.03 20.88 -13.46
N ILE A 214 -2.77 21.28 -13.30
CA ILE A 214 -1.91 20.82 -12.18
C ILE A 214 -2.52 21.14 -10.82
N TYR A 215 -3.07 22.34 -10.63
CA TYR A 215 -3.72 22.69 -9.36
C TYR A 215 -4.95 21.81 -9.06
N TYR A 216 -5.69 21.41 -10.08
CA TYR A 216 -6.84 20.51 -9.93
C TYR A 216 -6.38 19.07 -9.62
N ILE A 217 -5.30 18.61 -10.24
CA ILE A 217 -4.72 17.28 -10.02
C ILE A 217 -4.11 17.20 -8.60
N LEU A 218 -3.36 18.22 -8.18
CA LEU A 218 -2.71 18.26 -6.86
C LEU A 218 -3.71 18.48 -5.71
N SER A 219 -4.72 19.32 -5.88
CA SER A 219 -5.74 19.54 -4.83
C SER A 219 -6.55 18.28 -4.53
N LYS A 220 -6.83 17.44 -5.54
CA LYS A 220 -7.46 16.13 -5.32
C LYS A 220 -6.52 15.08 -4.75
N PHE A 221 -5.21 15.22 -4.92
CA PHE A 221 -4.20 14.38 -4.24
C PHE A 221 -4.19 14.58 -2.72
N HIS A 222 -4.65 15.72 -2.22
CA HIS A 222 -4.75 15.98 -0.78
C HIS A 222 -6.04 15.40 -0.14
N ILE A 223 -7.00 14.97 -0.97
CA ILE A 223 -8.34 14.48 -0.58
C ILE A 223 -8.50 12.96 -0.80
N LEU A 224 -7.63 12.32 -1.60
CA LEU A 224 -7.59 10.87 -1.86
C LEU A 224 -6.56 10.14 -1.00
#